data_AF-A0A5D9DF76-F1
#
_entry.id   AF-A0A5D9DF76-F1
#
_cell.length_a   1.000
_cell.length_b   1.000
_cell.length_c   1.000
_cell.angle_alpha   90.00
_cell.angle_beta   90.00
_cell.angle_gamma   90.00
#
_symmetry.space_group_name_H-M   'P 1'
#
loop_
_entity.id
_entity.type
_entity.pdbx_description
1 polymer ?
#
loop_
_entity_poly.entity_id
_entity_poly.type
_entity_poly.pdbx_seq_one_letter_code
_entity_poly.pdbx_strand_id
1 'polypeptide(L)'
;MSNLTDLKRLVLGFGALPLACAGLLVLANVQQTDREIAAEMQRQYCAGVATWQAEARRGIAPEIRTGHPDYEDIADEQCPGMSAQGHDQRQLASN
;
A
#
# COMPACT_ATOMS: atom_id res chain seq x y z
N MET A 1 32.09 -37.13 -29.26
CA MET A 1 32.10 -35.96 -28.36
C MET A 1 30.89 -35.03 -28.58
N SER A 2 29.72 -35.56 -28.96
CA SER A 2 28.52 -34.74 -29.26
C SER A 2 27.46 -34.75 -28.14
N ASN A 3 27.45 -35.78 -27.29
CA ASN A 3 26.46 -35.91 -26.19
C ASN A 3 26.69 -34.95 -25.02
N LEU A 4 27.92 -34.52 -24.78
CA LEU A 4 28.25 -33.67 -23.62
C LEU A 4 27.80 -32.20 -23.83
N THR A 5 27.80 -31.74 -25.07
CA THR A 5 27.39 -30.38 -25.47
C THR A 5 25.87 -30.24 -25.51
N ASP A 6 25.16 -31.30 -25.94
CA ASP A 6 23.70 -31.36 -25.96
C ASP A 6 23.10 -31.43 -24.54
N LEU A 7 23.67 -32.29 -23.68
CA LEU A 7 23.28 -32.39 -22.27
C LEU A 7 23.51 -31.08 -21.51
N LYS A 8 24.62 -30.37 -21.77
CA LYS A 8 24.88 -29.04 -21.17
C LYS A 8 23.85 -28.00 -21.61
N ARG A 9 23.44 -28.00 -22.88
CA ARG A 9 22.41 -27.08 -23.40
C ARG A 9 21.03 -27.38 -22.84
N LEU A 10 20.69 -28.65 -22.65
CA LEU A 10 19.46 -29.09 -22.01
C LEU A 10 19.42 -28.69 -20.52
N VAL A 11 20.51 -28.91 -19.78
CA VAL A 11 20.60 -28.53 -18.36
C VAL A 11 20.62 -27.01 -18.16
N LEU A 12 21.32 -26.25 -19.01
CA LEU A 12 21.33 -24.78 -18.95
C LEU A 12 20.00 -24.17 -19.40
N GLY A 13 19.33 -24.75 -20.40
CA GLY A 13 18.03 -24.28 -20.88
C GLY A 13 16.88 -24.59 -19.91
N PHE A 14 16.80 -25.82 -19.40
CA PHE A 14 15.77 -26.21 -18.43
C PHE A 14 16.02 -25.70 -17.02
N GLY A 15 17.27 -25.36 -16.65
CA GLY A 15 17.58 -24.73 -15.37
C GLY A 15 17.36 -23.21 -15.36
N ALA A 16 17.58 -22.54 -16.49
CA ALA A 16 17.39 -21.09 -16.59
C ALA A 16 15.91 -20.68 -16.57
N LEU A 17 15.02 -21.48 -17.16
CA LEU A 17 13.59 -21.19 -17.21
C LEU A 17 12.92 -21.11 -15.82
N PRO A 18 13.03 -22.10 -14.91
CA PRO A 18 12.43 -22.02 -13.58
C PRO A 18 13.06 -20.90 -12.73
N LEU A 19 14.36 -20.62 -12.89
CA LEU A 19 15.03 -19.50 -12.23
C LEU A 19 14.49 -18.15 -12.69
N ALA A 20 14.26 -17.97 -14.00
CA ALA A 20 13.64 -16.76 -14.54
C ALA A 20 12.19 -16.61 -14.06
N CYS A 21 11.40 -17.70 -14.06
CA CYS A 21 10.04 -17.69 -13.54
C CYS A 21 9.98 -17.36 -12.05
N ALA A 22 10.89 -17.92 -11.23
CA ALA A 22 10.98 -17.60 -9.81
C ALA A 22 11.33 -16.12 -9.57
N GLY A 23 12.26 -15.56 -10.35
CA GLY A 23 12.60 -14.14 -10.30
C GLY A 23 11.41 -13.22 -10.62
N LEU A 24 10.63 -13.55 -11.67
CA LEU A 24 9.44 -12.80 -12.04
C LEU A 24 8.35 -12.86 -10.96
N LEU A 25 8.16 -14.01 -10.30
CA LEU A 25 7.21 -14.16 -9.21
C LEU A 25 7.58 -13.31 -7.99
N VAL A 26 8.87 -13.24 -7.63
CA VAL A 26 9.32 -12.37 -6.52
C VAL A 26 9.02 -10.91 -6.82
N LEU A 27 9.34 -10.43 -8.03
CA LEU A 27 9.05 -9.05 -8.44
C LEU A 27 7.54 -8.75 -8.47
N ALA A 28 6.72 -9.71 -8.89
CA ALA A 28 5.27 -9.56 -8.89
C ALA A 28 4.69 -9.42 -7.47
N ASN A 29 5.19 -10.19 -6.50
CA ASN A 29 4.74 -10.10 -5.10
C ASN A 29 5.15 -8.76 -4.46
N VAL A 30 6.36 -8.25 -4.73
CA VAL A 30 6.82 -6.94 -4.23
C VAL A 30 5.89 -5.81 -4.71
N GLN A 31 5.52 -5.81 -5.99
CA GLN A 31 4.62 -4.79 -6.54
C GLN A 31 3.21 -4.83 -5.94
N GLN A 32 2.72 -6.00 -5.53
CA GLN A 32 1.43 -6.10 -4.85
C GLN A 32 1.50 -5.47 -3.46
N THR A 33 2.56 -5.74 -2.70
CA THR A 33 2.80 -5.14 -1.39
C THR A 33 2.89 -3.61 -1.48
N ASP A 34 3.61 -3.08 -2.47
CA ASP A 34 3.73 -1.62 -2.64
C ASP A 34 2.37 -0.95 -2.91
N ARG A 35 1.51 -1.57 -3.71
CA ARG A 35 0.16 -1.05 -3.99
C ARG A 35 -0.73 -1.07 -2.76
N GLU A 36 -0.65 -2.13 -1.95
CA GLU A 36 -1.41 -2.23 -0.70
C GLU A 36 -0.97 -1.17 0.31
N ILE A 37 0.34 -0.96 0.45
CA ILE A 37 0.89 0.08 1.31
C ILE A 37 0.43 1.47 0.85
N ALA A 38 0.53 1.77 -0.45
CA ALA A 38 0.10 3.05 -0.99
C ALA A 38 -1.41 3.30 -0.74
N ALA A 39 -2.24 2.27 -0.93
CA ALA A 39 -3.67 2.37 -0.66
C ALA A 39 -3.97 2.59 0.82
N GLU A 40 -3.26 1.93 1.74
CA GLU A 40 -3.48 2.13 3.18
C GLU A 40 -2.98 3.50 3.65
N MET A 41 -1.84 3.98 3.13
CA MET A 41 -1.34 5.33 3.40
C MET A 41 -2.35 6.40 2.98
N GLN A 42 -2.96 6.24 1.79
CA GLN A 42 -4.02 7.14 1.33
C GLN A 42 -5.24 7.10 2.25
N ARG A 43 -5.69 5.92 2.68
CA ARG A 43 -6.81 5.79 3.62
C ARG A 43 -6.54 6.47 4.95
N GLN A 44 -5.33 6.30 5.49
CA GLN A 44 -4.91 6.93 6.75
C GLN A 44 -4.88 8.45 6.64
N TYR A 45 -4.33 8.98 5.54
CA TYR A 45 -4.36 10.41 5.25
C TYR A 45 -5.81 10.94 5.24
N CYS A 46 -6.68 10.33 4.44
CA CYS A 46 -8.07 10.75 4.33
C CYS A 46 -8.82 10.70 5.67
N ALA A 47 -8.61 9.66 6.47
CA ALA A 47 -9.23 9.55 7.77
C ALA A 47 -8.68 10.57 8.77
N GLY A 48 -7.38 10.86 8.73
CA GLY A 48 -6.75 11.92 9.50
C GLY A 48 -7.36 13.29 9.19
N VAL A 49 -7.52 13.61 7.91
CA VAL A 49 -8.16 14.87 7.46
C VAL A 49 -9.61 14.94 7.91
N ALA A 50 -10.36 13.85 7.78
CA ALA A 50 -11.75 13.81 8.23
C ALA A 50 -11.88 14.08 9.73
N THR A 51 -11.01 13.49 10.55
CA THR A 51 -10.93 13.75 12.00
C THR A 51 -10.58 15.20 12.28
N TRP A 52 -9.55 15.74 11.63
CA TRP A 52 -9.15 17.13 11.79
C TRP A 52 -10.29 18.11 11.50
N GLN A 53 -11.00 17.91 10.40
CA GLN A 53 -12.14 18.73 10.03
C GLN A 53 -13.32 18.55 11.00
N ALA A 54 -13.56 17.33 11.49
CA ALA A 54 -14.58 17.08 12.50
C ALA A 54 -14.29 17.83 13.81
N GLU A 55 -13.04 17.82 14.27
CA GLU A 55 -12.59 18.55 15.45
C GLU A 55 -12.63 20.07 15.24
N ALA A 56 -12.29 20.54 14.03
CA ALA A 56 -12.43 21.95 13.65
C ALA A 56 -13.89 22.42 13.75
N ARG A 57 -14.84 21.62 13.26
CA ARG A 57 -16.29 21.89 13.40
C ARG A 57 -16.77 21.87 14.85
N ARG A 58 -16.07 21.16 15.74
CA ARG A 58 -16.31 21.16 17.19
C ARG A 58 -15.67 22.35 17.91
N GLY A 59 -14.92 23.21 17.20
CA GLY A 59 -14.24 24.38 17.79
C GLY A 59 -12.97 24.04 18.55
N ILE A 60 -12.42 22.84 18.38
CA ILE A 60 -11.14 22.45 18.98
C ILE A 60 -10.03 23.26 18.32
N ALA A 61 -9.13 23.85 19.11
CA ALA A 61 -8.04 24.67 18.58
C ALA A 61 -7.03 23.81 17.79
N PRO A 62 -6.45 24.30 16.67
CA PRO A 62 -5.56 23.54 15.81
C PRO A 62 -4.41 22.83 16.55
N GLU A 63 -3.84 23.48 17.56
CA GLU A 63 -2.72 23.03 18.39
C GLU A 63 -3.00 21.77 19.23
N ILE A 64 -4.27 21.40 19.42
CA ILE A 64 -4.68 20.23 20.22
C ILE A 64 -5.52 19.22 19.43
N ARG A 65 -5.60 19.36 18.11
CA ARG A 65 -6.30 18.40 17.24
C ARG A 65 -5.45 17.16 17.03
N THR A 66 -6.11 16.01 16.90
CA THR A 66 -5.47 14.70 16.77
C THR A 66 -5.40 14.20 15.33
N GLY A 67 -6.17 14.81 14.42
CA GLY A 67 -6.19 14.48 12.99
C GLY A 67 -4.99 15.02 12.19
N HIS A 68 -5.02 14.80 10.87
CA HIS A 68 -4.05 15.35 9.94
C HIS A 68 -4.65 16.61 9.27
N PRO A 69 -4.07 17.80 9.45
CA PRO A 69 -4.46 18.96 8.65
C PRO A 69 -4.12 18.73 7.18
N ASP A 70 -5.00 19.15 6.29
CA ASP A 70 -4.71 19.16 4.86
C ASP A 70 -3.84 20.36 4.51
N TYR A 71 -2.52 20.22 4.69
CA TYR A 71 -1.57 21.31 4.41
C TYR A 71 -1.37 21.57 2.91
N GLU A 72 -1.70 20.59 2.07
CA GLU A 72 -1.48 20.65 0.63
C GLU A 72 -2.77 21.00 -0.15
N ASP A 73 -3.90 21.14 0.56
CA ASP A 73 -5.23 21.42 -0.02
C ASP A 73 -5.65 20.41 -1.12
N ILE A 74 -5.19 19.16 -1.00
CA ILE A 74 -5.42 18.07 -1.98
C ILE A 74 -6.50 17.09 -1.53
N ALA A 75 -7.03 17.24 -0.31
CA ALA A 75 -7.91 16.23 0.26
C ALA A 75 -9.25 16.13 -0.49
N ASP A 76 -9.74 17.23 -1.06
CA ASP A 76 -10.95 17.25 -1.88
C ASP A 76 -10.82 16.42 -3.17
N GLU A 77 -9.62 16.35 -3.74
CA GLU A 77 -9.32 15.56 -4.94
C GLU A 77 -9.01 14.10 -4.59
N GLN A 78 -8.26 13.86 -3.52
CA GLN A 78 -7.72 12.54 -3.19
C GLN A 78 -8.61 11.70 -2.28
N CYS A 79 -9.60 12.31 -1.61
CA CYS A 79 -10.45 11.65 -0.63
C CYS A 79 -11.94 11.90 -0.91
N PRO A 80 -12.50 11.29 -1.96
CA PRO A 80 -13.92 11.44 -2.30
C PRO A 80 -14.81 10.92 -1.18
N GLY A 81 -15.77 11.75 -0.73
CA GLY A 81 -16.78 11.35 0.26
C GLY A 81 -16.28 11.22 1.70
N MET A 82 -15.21 11.95 2.04
CA MET A 82 -14.57 11.94 3.35
C MET A 82 -15.57 12.00 4.52
N SER A 83 -15.66 10.91 5.28
CA SER A 83 -16.43 10.80 6.51
C SER A 83 -15.52 10.30 7.63
N ALA A 84 -15.65 10.89 8.83
CA ALA A 84 -14.70 10.71 9.93
C ALA A 84 -14.72 9.32 10.61
N GLN A 85 -15.30 8.29 10.00
CA GLN A 85 -15.58 6.99 10.63
C GLN A 85 -14.45 5.94 10.47
N GLY A 86 -13.26 6.33 9.98
CA GLY A 86 -12.31 5.40 9.36
C GLY A 86 -11.51 4.42 10.22
N HIS A 87 -11.43 4.55 11.55
CA HIS A 87 -10.45 3.76 12.34
C HIS A 87 -10.93 3.05 13.62
N ASP A 88 -12.06 3.44 14.23
CA ASP A 88 -12.49 2.79 15.49
C ASP A 88 -12.89 1.31 15.29
N GLN A 89 -13.41 0.95 14.12
CA GLN A 89 -14.03 -0.37 13.93
C GLN A 89 -13.02 -1.52 13.77
N ARG A 90 -11.80 -1.26 13.26
CA ARG A 90 -10.76 -2.29 13.09
C ARG A 90 -10.04 -2.63 14.39
N GLN A 91 -9.89 -1.67 15.31
CA GLN A 91 -9.23 -1.92 16.60
C GLN A 91 -10.15 -2.64 17.62
N LEU A 92 -11.47 -2.43 17.53
CA LEU A 92 -12.45 -3.12 18.37
C LEU A 92 -12.68 -4.59 17.98
N ALA A 93 -12.36 -4.98 16.73
CA ALA A 93 -12.51 -6.36 16.25
C ALA A 93 -11.31 -7.28 16.58
N SER A 94 -10.27 -6.74 17.24
CA SER A 94 -9.02 -7.45 17.54
C SER A 94 -8.84 -7.81 19.03
N ASN A 95 -9.88 -7.68 19.88
CA ASN A 95 -9.83 -8.03 21.31
C ASN A 95 -10.84 -9.13 21.65
#